data_AF-A0AA39YPV9-F1
#
_entry.id   AF-A0AA39YPV9-F1
#
_cell.length_a   1.000
_cell.length_b   1.000
_cell.length_c   1.000
_cell.angle_alpha   90.00
_cell.angle_beta   90.00
_cell.angle_gamma   90.00
#
_symmetry.space_group_name_H-M   'P 1'
#
loop_
_entity.id
_entity.type
_entity.pdbx_description
1 polymer ?
#
loop_
_entity_poly.entity_id
_entity_poly.type
_entity_poly.pdbx_seq_one_letter_code
_entity_poly.pdbx_strand_id
1 'polypeptide(L)'
;MQDRSHDIGSAIEGTCEWLLQHKTYRSWAVCDRGLLWIKGKPGSGKSTLLKYALGKYKTRGGALVLSFFFHGRGDELQRTPFGLWRSLLHQVLRQAPGALQDLVDEFERKRKQNGKPGEDWQWHEKELWPFFESSLSKVVRTRPVWLFIDALDECGKEIAVKLVEIFKSLLKHLPSQSIGCRICLSCRHYPILHLDDSVFEVCTEDENQGDISTFVDNQLAEFQARTSSTIPTWITERASGVFMWACLVVKRVLDLDLEGAGPGEIEGEIHSIPPDLDELYRQLIQNMKAASQKLIQWICFATRPLSIDELRWAMVIDADCPHQTLQDCQSAKHYVPDSVRMKRQIQTLSCGLAEVSHAQVVQFIHQSVKDFFIENGLSALDSDVTSTETAIRAHFRFSKICIRYLTMEEIGRSTTYNDFTFLRYATTSWVAHAQQCDARSVSQADLLTLLAWPSNNLMELWARTYQAIDEYSHDCPPSGTSLLHIASRYSIFGLVTAILQSTDQTTTVIDVVDDRGRTPLSWAAENGHEAVVRLLLEAGATVETKDRFGQTPLSWAAENGHEAVVRLLLEAGATVDTKDTDDRTPLSWAAQNGHEAVVRLL
;
A
#
# COMPACT_ATOMS: atom_id res chain seq x y z
N MET A 1 -3.37 -14.47 2.20
CA MET A 1 -3.29 -15.42 1.07
C MET A 1 -4.65 -15.80 0.45
N GLN A 2 -5.79 -15.62 1.11
CA GLN A 2 -7.09 -15.85 0.45
C GLN A 2 -7.29 -14.87 -0.72
N ASP A 3 -7.01 -13.57 -0.52
CA ASP A 3 -7.11 -12.58 -1.60
C ASP A 3 -6.09 -12.81 -2.72
N ARG A 4 -4.80 -12.99 -2.37
CA ARG A 4 -3.74 -13.26 -3.35
C ARG A 4 -3.90 -14.59 -4.13
N SER A 5 -4.73 -15.51 -3.65
CA SER A 5 -5.03 -16.73 -4.42
C SER A 5 -5.77 -16.42 -5.73
N HIS A 6 -6.42 -15.25 -5.80
CA HIS A 6 -7.09 -14.68 -6.97
C HIS A 6 -6.19 -13.78 -7.83
N ASP A 7 -5.07 -13.27 -7.29
CA ASP A 7 -4.17 -12.35 -7.99
C ASP A 7 -3.02 -13.05 -8.74
N ILE A 8 -2.66 -14.26 -8.32
CA ILE A 8 -1.70 -15.12 -9.06
C ILE A 8 -2.50 -16.24 -9.70
N GLY A 9 -2.39 -16.41 -11.03
CA GLY A 9 -2.97 -17.57 -11.72
C GLY A 9 -2.54 -18.91 -11.12
N SER A 10 -3.29 -19.98 -11.37
CA SER A 10 -2.76 -21.32 -11.10
C SER A 10 -1.53 -21.56 -11.97
N ALA A 11 -0.55 -22.32 -11.45
CA ALA A 11 0.53 -22.82 -12.29
C ALA A 11 -0.08 -23.53 -13.51
N ILE A 12 0.49 -23.27 -14.69
CA ILE A 12 0.05 -23.91 -15.93
C ILE A 12 0.38 -25.40 -15.82
N GLU A 13 -0.47 -26.25 -16.39
CA GLU A 13 -0.26 -27.69 -16.36
C GLU A 13 1.13 -28.03 -16.93
N GLY A 14 1.88 -28.88 -16.20
CA GLY A 14 3.26 -29.22 -16.52
C GLY A 14 4.35 -28.25 -16.01
N THR A 15 3.98 -27.11 -15.41
CA THR A 15 4.96 -26.17 -14.83
C THR A 15 5.12 -26.32 -13.31
N CYS A 16 6.22 -25.81 -12.75
CA CYS A 16 6.58 -25.80 -11.31
C CYS A 16 6.90 -27.18 -10.69
N GLU A 17 6.70 -28.29 -11.41
CA GLU A 17 6.87 -29.64 -10.87
C GLU A 17 8.33 -29.97 -10.52
N TRP A 18 9.26 -29.37 -11.27
CA TRP A 18 10.70 -29.55 -11.08
C TRP A 18 11.15 -29.16 -9.67
N LEU A 19 10.51 -28.19 -9.01
CA LEU A 19 10.90 -27.75 -7.67
C LEU A 19 10.84 -28.90 -6.67
N LEU A 20 9.80 -29.75 -6.73
CA LEU A 20 9.66 -30.90 -5.83
C LEU A 20 10.70 -31.99 -6.11
N GLN A 21 11.31 -31.96 -7.30
CA GLN A 21 12.36 -32.86 -7.72
C GLN A 21 13.77 -32.31 -7.45
N HIS A 22 13.88 -30.99 -7.29
CA HIS A 22 15.13 -30.28 -7.09
C HIS A 22 15.88 -30.77 -5.85
N LYS A 23 17.18 -31.03 -5.99
CA LYS A 23 18.03 -31.64 -4.96
C LYS A 23 18.02 -30.85 -3.65
N THR A 24 18.17 -29.52 -3.74
CA THR A 24 18.17 -28.63 -2.57
C THR A 24 16.81 -28.60 -1.90
N TYR A 25 15.72 -28.58 -2.67
CA TYR A 25 14.37 -28.58 -2.14
C TYR A 25 14.06 -29.89 -1.40
N ARG A 26 14.44 -31.03 -1.98
CA ARG A 26 14.28 -32.35 -1.32
C ARG A 26 15.08 -32.45 -0.05
N SER A 27 16.32 -31.95 -0.06
CA SER A 27 17.19 -31.94 1.13
C SER A 27 16.57 -31.10 2.26
N TRP A 28 16.04 -29.92 1.93
CA TRP A 28 15.29 -29.09 2.86
C TRP A 28 13.98 -29.73 3.32
N ALA A 29 13.22 -30.35 2.43
CA ALA A 29 11.92 -30.95 2.77
C ALA A 29 12.07 -32.13 3.75
N VAL A 30 13.23 -32.79 3.79
CA VAL A 30 13.52 -33.89 4.71
C VAL A 30 14.14 -33.40 6.03
N CYS A 31 14.83 -32.26 6.05
CA CYS A 31 15.50 -31.76 7.27
C CYS A 31 14.51 -31.48 8.42
N ASP A 32 14.89 -31.74 9.67
CA ASP A 32 14.04 -31.47 10.83
C ASP A 32 13.79 -29.98 11.00
N ARG A 33 14.81 -29.17 10.74
CA ARG A 33 14.77 -27.70 10.84
C ARG A 33 15.54 -27.10 9.68
N GLY A 34 14.90 -26.20 8.95
CA GLY A 34 15.57 -25.57 7.83
C GLY A 34 14.82 -24.40 7.25
N LEU A 35 15.60 -23.46 6.73
CA LEU A 35 15.12 -22.31 6.00
C LEU A 35 15.51 -22.48 4.52
N LEU A 36 14.51 -22.48 3.65
CA LEU A 36 14.66 -22.48 2.21
C LEU A 36 14.39 -21.08 1.67
N TRP A 37 15.29 -20.60 0.84
CA TRP A 37 15.18 -19.35 0.11
C TRP A 37 15.03 -19.65 -1.38
N ILE A 38 13.85 -19.35 -1.93
CA ILE A 38 13.59 -19.29 -3.37
C ILE A 38 13.87 -17.85 -3.85
N LYS A 39 15.03 -17.64 -4.45
CA LYS A 39 15.47 -16.33 -4.94
C LYS A 39 15.31 -16.19 -6.46
N GLY A 40 15.39 -14.95 -6.93
CA GLY A 40 15.43 -14.70 -8.36
C GLY A 40 15.01 -13.33 -8.85
N LYS A 41 15.27 -13.06 -10.14
CA LYS A 41 14.90 -11.82 -10.84
C LYS A 41 13.41 -11.46 -10.74
N PRO A 42 13.02 -10.18 -10.83
CA PRO A 42 11.63 -9.80 -11.00
C PRO A 42 10.99 -10.55 -12.18
N GLY A 43 9.81 -11.13 -11.98
CA GLY A 43 9.10 -11.85 -13.04
C GLY A 43 9.60 -13.27 -13.35
N SER A 44 10.53 -13.84 -12.57
CA SER A 44 11.02 -15.23 -12.78
C SER A 44 10.05 -16.33 -12.34
N GLY A 45 8.91 -16.00 -11.72
CA GLY A 45 7.88 -16.99 -11.33
C GLY A 45 7.95 -17.50 -9.89
N LYS A 46 8.79 -16.90 -9.02
CA LYS A 46 8.97 -17.28 -7.60
C LYS A 46 7.65 -17.50 -6.83
N SER A 47 6.72 -16.55 -6.92
CA SER A 47 5.47 -16.59 -6.17
C SER A 47 4.57 -17.74 -6.65
N THR A 48 4.55 -18.00 -7.96
CA THR A 48 3.85 -19.15 -8.56
C THR A 48 4.44 -20.46 -8.07
N LEU A 49 5.78 -20.54 -8.02
CA LEU A 49 6.52 -21.71 -7.54
C LEU A 49 6.26 -22.00 -6.04
N LEU A 50 6.27 -20.96 -5.20
CA LEU A 50 5.96 -21.06 -3.77
C LEU A 50 4.48 -21.44 -3.54
N LYS A 51 3.55 -20.85 -4.32
CA LYS A 51 2.12 -21.22 -4.29
C LYS A 51 1.91 -22.68 -4.68
N TYR A 52 2.61 -23.18 -5.69
CA TYR A 52 2.59 -24.59 -6.10
C TYR A 52 3.07 -25.51 -4.96
N ALA A 53 4.21 -25.19 -4.35
CA ALA A 53 4.75 -25.93 -3.21
C ALA A 53 3.75 -25.95 -2.02
N LEU A 54 3.20 -24.79 -1.64
CA LEU A 54 2.21 -24.67 -0.57
C LEU A 54 0.98 -25.55 -0.82
N GLY A 55 0.49 -25.59 -2.06
CA GLY A 55 -0.67 -26.40 -2.45
C GLY A 55 -0.50 -27.89 -2.15
N LYS A 56 0.71 -28.43 -2.26
CA LYS A 56 1.01 -29.85 -2.00
C LYS A 56 1.01 -30.21 -0.51
N TYR A 57 1.23 -29.26 0.38
CA TYR A 57 1.23 -29.49 1.83
C TYR A 57 -0.11 -29.21 2.49
N LYS A 58 -0.94 -28.32 1.92
CA LYS A 58 -2.31 -28.09 2.41
C LYS A 58 -3.19 -29.34 2.37
N THR A 59 -2.91 -30.28 1.45
CA THR A 59 -3.65 -31.53 1.30
C THR A 59 -3.11 -32.67 2.19
N ARG A 60 -1.93 -32.50 2.80
CA ARG A 60 -1.35 -33.49 3.71
C ARG A 60 -1.91 -33.28 5.12
N GLY A 61 -2.85 -34.15 5.52
CA GLY A 61 -3.40 -34.14 6.87
C GLY A 61 -2.31 -34.29 7.94
N GLY A 62 -2.45 -33.55 9.05
CA GLY A 62 -1.62 -33.70 10.25
C GLY A 62 -0.48 -32.68 10.44
N ALA A 63 -0.17 -31.84 9.45
CA ALA A 63 0.80 -30.74 9.59
C ALA A 63 0.11 -29.40 9.93
N LEU A 64 0.81 -28.52 10.65
CA LEU A 64 0.42 -27.11 10.73
C LEU A 64 1.02 -26.37 9.54
N VAL A 65 0.19 -25.91 8.62
CA VAL A 65 0.62 -25.14 7.44
C VAL A 65 0.23 -23.68 7.63
N LEU A 66 1.22 -22.81 7.68
CA LEU A 66 1.09 -21.38 7.84
C LEU A 66 1.57 -20.67 6.58
N SER A 67 0.93 -19.57 6.24
CA SER A 67 1.31 -18.82 5.04
C SER A 67 1.03 -17.33 5.15
N PHE A 68 1.92 -16.52 4.60
CA PHE A 68 1.76 -15.08 4.49
C PHE A 68 2.32 -14.54 3.18
N PHE A 69 1.78 -13.42 2.72
CA PHE A 69 2.28 -12.70 1.55
C PHE A 69 2.43 -11.25 1.94
N PHE A 70 3.63 -10.72 1.77
CA PHE A 70 3.86 -9.28 1.88
C PHE A 70 3.38 -8.60 0.61
N HIS A 71 2.36 -7.77 0.73
CA HIS A 71 1.91 -6.93 -0.37
C HIS A 71 2.41 -5.51 -0.16
N GLY A 72 3.45 -5.09 -0.89
CA GLY A 72 4.06 -3.77 -0.75
C GLY A 72 3.10 -2.61 -1.10
N ARG A 73 2.00 -2.91 -1.81
CA ARG A 73 0.91 -1.97 -2.14
C ARG A 73 -0.33 -2.12 -1.25
N GLY A 74 -0.30 -3.09 -0.36
CA GLY A 74 -1.39 -3.38 0.55
C GLY A 74 -1.48 -2.35 1.66
N ASP A 75 -2.51 -2.51 2.49
CA ASP A 75 -2.62 -1.76 3.74
C ASP A 75 -1.41 -2.03 4.67
N GLU A 76 -1.34 -1.31 5.78
CA GLU A 76 -0.27 -1.49 6.76
C GLU A 76 -0.13 -2.95 7.22
N LEU A 77 -1.24 -3.67 7.38
CA LEU A 77 -1.22 -5.08 7.81
C LEU A 77 -0.66 -6.01 6.72
N GLN A 78 -0.83 -5.67 5.45
CA GLN A 78 -0.34 -6.50 4.36
C GLN A 78 1.16 -6.32 4.08
N ARG A 79 1.76 -5.18 4.46
CA ARG A 79 3.17 -4.87 4.17
C ARG A 79 4.12 -4.92 5.38
N THR A 80 3.60 -4.99 6.61
CA THR A 80 4.42 -4.91 7.83
C THR A 80 4.51 -6.23 8.62
N PRO A 81 5.52 -6.40 9.48
CA PRO A 81 5.61 -7.54 10.39
C PRO A 81 4.42 -7.63 11.35
N PHE A 82 3.81 -6.50 11.70
CA PHE A 82 2.62 -6.48 12.54
C PHE A 82 1.50 -7.34 11.96
N GLY A 83 1.16 -7.15 10.69
CA GLY A 83 0.13 -7.98 10.05
C GLY A 83 0.58 -9.40 9.72
N LEU A 84 1.88 -9.63 9.48
CA LEU A 84 2.46 -10.99 9.46
C LEU A 84 2.14 -11.74 10.76
N TRP A 85 2.51 -11.18 11.92
CA TRP A 85 2.30 -11.85 13.21
C TRP A 85 0.82 -12.06 13.51
N ARG A 86 -0.03 -11.05 13.28
CA ARG A 86 -1.49 -11.19 13.43
C ARG A 86 -2.04 -12.33 12.58
N SER A 87 -1.64 -12.39 11.31
CA SER A 87 -2.12 -13.41 10.38
C SER A 87 -1.66 -14.82 10.77
N LEU A 88 -0.40 -14.96 11.18
CA LEU A 88 0.17 -16.24 11.59
C LEU A 88 -0.47 -16.73 12.90
N LEU A 89 -0.62 -15.86 13.91
CA LEU A 89 -1.30 -16.19 15.16
C LEU A 89 -2.76 -16.61 14.91
N HIS A 90 -3.49 -15.89 14.07
CA HIS A 90 -4.84 -16.28 13.68
C HIS A 90 -4.88 -17.66 13.00
N GLN A 91 -3.93 -17.97 12.12
CA GLN A 91 -3.83 -19.28 11.48
C GLN A 91 -3.48 -20.40 12.47
N VAL A 92 -2.61 -20.14 13.45
CA VAL A 92 -2.32 -21.07 14.55
C VAL A 92 -3.57 -21.29 15.40
N LEU A 93 -4.29 -20.24 15.78
CA LEU A 93 -5.51 -20.34 16.58
C LEU A 93 -6.57 -21.20 15.90
N ARG A 94 -6.73 -21.07 14.58
CA ARG A 94 -7.67 -21.88 13.79
C ARG A 94 -7.29 -23.35 13.69
N GLN A 95 -6.00 -23.69 13.69
CA GLN A 95 -5.51 -25.05 13.43
C GLN A 95 -5.01 -25.79 14.69
N ALA A 96 -4.63 -25.05 15.72
CA ALA A 96 -4.05 -25.54 16.97
C ALA A 96 -4.38 -24.59 18.15
N PRO A 97 -5.66 -24.39 18.49
CA PRO A 97 -6.08 -23.38 19.48
C PRO A 97 -5.42 -23.57 20.85
N GLY A 98 -5.20 -24.82 21.28
CA GLY A 98 -4.54 -25.12 22.56
C GLY A 98 -3.09 -24.64 22.68
N ALA A 99 -2.44 -24.27 21.58
CA ALA A 99 -1.09 -23.69 21.61
C ALA A 99 -1.07 -22.20 21.98
N LEU A 100 -2.22 -21.51 21.93
CA LEU A 100 -2.35 -20.06 22.11
C LEU A 100 -3.19 -19.66 23.32
N GLN A 101 -3.30 -20.55 24.33
CA GLN A 101 -4.05 -20.22 25.54
C GLN A 101 -3.51 -18.97 26.25
N ASP A 102 -2.18 -18.78 26.25
CA ASP A 102 -1.49 -17.60 26.77
C ASP A 102 -1.91 -16.30 26.06
N LEU A 103 -2.08 -16.32 24.73
CA LEU A 103 -2.58 -15.16 23.99
C LEU A 103 -4.04 -14.86 24.33
N VAL A 104 -4.88 -15.90 24.45
CA VAL A 104 -6.30 -15.76 24.78
C VAL A 104 -6.47 -15.20 26.19
N ASP A 105 -5.71 -15.72 27.15
CA ASP A 105 -5.74 -15.26 28.54
C ASP A 105 -5.30 -13.80 28.66
N GLU A 106 -4.26 -13.40 27.93
CA GLU A 106 -3.78 -12.01 27.90
C GLU A 106 -4.79 -11.07 27.23
N PHE A 107 -5.41 -11.49 26.13
CA PHE A 107 -6.48 -10.74 25.48
C PHE A 107 -7.65 -10.49 26.44
N GLU A 108 -8.10 -11.52 27.16
CA GLU A 108 -9.18 -11.43 28.14
C GLU A 108 -8.79 -10.52 29.32
N ARG A 109 -7.52 -10.55 29.75
CA ARG A 109 -6.99 -9.65 30.78
C ARG A 109 -7.02 -8.19 30.32
N LYS A 110 -6.47 -7.89 29.14
CA LYS A 110 -6.48 -6.54 28.56
C LYS A 110 -7.89 -6.03 28.33
N ARG A 111 -8.81 -6.88 27.85
CA ARG A 111 -10.22 -6.50 27.68
C ARG A 111 -10.88 -6.08 29.00
N LYS A 112 -10.56 -6.76 30.10
CA LYS A 112 -11.11 -6.45 31.43
C LYS A 112 -10.52 -5.18 32.03
N GLN A 113 -9.24 -4.90 31.78
CA GLN A 113 -8.53 -3.76 32.41
C GLN A 113 -8.60 -2.48 31.58
N ASN A 114 -8.48 -2.61 30.27
CA ASN A 114 -8.28 -1.49 29.36
C ASN A 114 -9.50 -1.23 28.49
N GLY A 115 -10.60 -2.00 28.65
CA GLY A 115 -11.81 -1.83 27.85
C GLY A 115 -11.77 -2.56 26.51
N LYS A 116 -12.48 -2.04 25.52
CA LYS A 116 -12.73 -2.70 24.24
C LYS A 116 -11.50 -2.66 23.31
N PRO A 117 -11.10 -3.81 22.73
CA PRO A 117 -10.00 -3.85 21.77
C PRO A 117 -10.37 -3.10 20.48
N GLY A 118 -9.44 -2.28 19.97
CA GLY A 118 -9.61 -1.46 18.77
C GLY A 118 -10.30 -0.11 19.03
N GLU A 119 -10.86 0.11 20.21
CA GLU A 119 -11.37 1.41 20.68
C GLU A 119 -10.44 1.95 21.77
N ASP A 120 -10.35 1.23 22.90
CA ASP A 120 -9.65 1.69 24.10
C ASP A 120 -8.18 1.23 24.15
N TRP A 121 -7.83 0.19 23.38
CA TRP A 121 -6.44 -0.30 23.27
C TRP A 121 -6.21 -1.15 22.01
N GLN A 122 -4.94 -1.28 21.62
CA GLN A 122 -4.54 -2.10 20.47
C GLN A 122 -3.28 -2.94 20.77
N TRP A 123 -3.07 -3.99 19.96
CA TRP A 123 -1.85 -4.78 20.01
C TRP A 123 -0.71 -4.05 19.31
N HIS A 124 0.49 -4.08 19.88
CA HIS A 124 1.71 -3.64 19.21
C HIS A 124 2.50 -4.83 18.64
N GLU A 125 3.27 -4.60 17.56
CA GLU A 125 4.09 -5.62 16.90
C GLU A 125 4.98 -6.41 17.88
N LYS A 126 5.65 -5.70 18.79
CA LYS A 126 6.58 -6.28 19.77
C LYS A 126 5.89 -7.24 20.75
N GLU A 127 4.58 -7.11 20.94
CA GLU A 127 3.82 -7.97 21.84
C GLU A 127 3.42 -9.29 21.18
N LEU A 128 3.24 -9.30 19.85
CA LEU A 128 2.69 -10.46 19.14
C LEU A 128 3.73 -11.55 18.88
N TRP A 129 4.98 -11.16 18.60
CA TRP A 129 6.07 -12.11 18.32
C TRP A 129 6.26 -13.17 19.43
N PRO A 130 6.37 -12.79 20.73
CA PRO A 130 6.54 -13.76 21.80
C PRO A 130 5.45 -14.83 21.87
N PHE A 131 4.18 -14.46 21.63
CA PHE A 131 3.09 -15.43 21.58
C PHE A 131 3.25 -16.41 20.41
N PHE A 132 3.70 -15.91 19.26
CA PHE A 132 3.92 -16.76 18.09
C PHE A 132 5.05 -17.76 18.34
N GLU A 133 6.20 -17.30 18.86
CA GLU A 133 7.35 -18.14 19.23
C GLU A 133 6.99 -19.21 20.28
N SER A 134 6.27 -18.81 21.34
CA SER A 134 5.74 -19.72 22.38
C SER A 134 4.83 -20.78 21.76
N SER A 135 3.88 -20.36 20.91
CA SER A 135 2.91 -21.27 20.30
C SER A 135 3.58 -22.29 19.39
N LEU A 136 4.54 -21.87 18.57
CA LEU A 136 5.29 -22.78 17.70
C LEU A 136 6.06 -23.81 18.50
N SER A 137 6.72 -23.40 19.59
CA SER A 137 7.45 -24.31 20.49
C SER A 137 6.58 -25.40 21.11
N LYS A 138 5.27 -25.13 21.30
CA LYS A 138 4.27 -26.11 21.74
C LYS A 138 3.83 -27.01 20.58
N VAL A 139 3.52 -26.42 19.42
CA VAL A 139 2.99 -27.17 18.26
C VAL A 139 4.00 -28.16 17.70
N VAL A 140 5.28 -27.78 17.56
CA VAL A 140 6.32 -28.62 16.94
C VAL A 140 6.56 -29.94 17.68
N ARG A 141 6.12 -30.06 18.94
CA ARG A 141 6.19 -31.31 19.73
C ARG A 141 5.12 -32.33 19.32
N THR A 142 4.06 -31.89 18.65
CA THR A 142 2.88 -32.71 18.34
C THR A 142 2.65 -32.90 16.85
N ARG A 143 3.12 -31.97 16.01
CA ARG A 143 2.99 -32.03 14.56
C ARG A 143 4.09 -31.25 13.84
N PRO A 144 4.43 -31.59 12.58
CA PRO A 144 5.35 -30.80 11.79
C PRO A 144 4.74 -29.45 11.42
N VAL A 145 5.58 -28.40 11.33
CA VAL A 145 5.19 -27.05 10.95
C VAL A 145 5.83 -26.67 9.61
N TRP A 146 5.03 -26.13 8.71
CA TRP A 146 5.48 -25.55 7.45
C TRP A 146 5.03 -24.09 7.37
N LEU A 147 5.98 -23.18 7.22
CA LEU A 147 5.73 -21.74 7.09
C LEU A 147 6.17 -21.26 5.72
N PHE A 148 5.24 -20.69 4.96
CA PHE A 148 5.50 -20.13 3.64
C PHE A 148 5.31 -18.62 3.65
N ILE A 149 6.37 -17.87 3.37
CA ILE A 149 6.31 -16.40 3.28
C ILE A 149 6.74 -15.99 1.90
N ASP A 150 5.86 -15.28 1.22
CA ASP A 150 6.06 -14.91 -0.17
C ASP A 150 6.29 -13.40 -0.30
N ALA A 151 7.16 -13.04 -1.24
CA ALA A 151 7.60 -11.68 -1.59
C ALA A 151 8.17 -10.92 -0.40
N LEU A 152 9.10 -11.53 0.35
CA LEU A 152 9.69 -10.91 1.54
C LEU A 152 10.33 -9.54 1.24
N ASP A 153 10.81 -9.31 0.03
CA ASP A 153 11.31 -8.02 -0.43
C ASP A 153 10.28 -6.88 -0.33
N GLU A 154 8.98 -7.18 -0.39
CA GLU A 154 7.91 -6.17 -0.39
C GLU A 154 7.68 -5.50 0.97
N CYS A 155 8.25 -6.02 2.07
CA CYS A 155 8.23 -5.34 3.38
C CYS A 155 9.37 -4.33 3.58
N GLY A 156 10.25 -4.18 2.58
CA GLY A 156 11.40 -3.30 2.64
C GLY A 156 12.67 -3.96 3.19
N LYS A 157 13.83 -3.41 2.77
CA LYS A 157 15.17 -3.98 2.99
C LYS A 157 15.45 -4.36 4.44
N GLU A 158 15.35 -3.38 5.33
CA GLU A 158 15.77 -3.53 6.72
C GLU A 158 14.87 -4.51 7.47
N ILE A 159 13.58 -4.49 7.16
CA ILE A 159 12.57 -5.36 7.76
C ILE A 159 12.77 -6.79 7.27
N ALA A 160 12.97 -7.00 5.97
CA ALA A 160 13.23 -8.31 5.39
C ALA A 160 14.46 -8.97 6.04
N VAL A 161 15.55 -8.22 6.21
CA VAL A 161 16.77 -8.69 6.91
C VAL A 161 16.47 -9.09 8.35
N LYS A 162 15.80 -8.22 9.11
CA LYS A 162 15.43 -8.50 10.50
C LYS A 162 14.57 -9.77 10.63
N LEU A 163 13.61 -9.95 9.72
CA LEU A 163 12.74 -11.12 9.71
C LEU A 163 13.50 -12.42 9.43
N VAL A 164 14.46 -12.42 8.49
CA VAL A 164 15.30 -13.61 8.24
C VAL A 164 16.09 -13.99 9.50
N GLU A 165 16.70 -13.02 10.19
CA GLU A 165 17.43 -13.28 11.44
C GLU A 165 16.51 -13.78 12.56
N ILE A 166 15.30 -13.23 12.66
CA ILE A 166 14.26 -13.70 13.59
C ILE A 166 13.91 -15.17 13.30
N PHE A 167 13.69 -15.55 12.03
CA PHE A 167 13.38 -16.94 11.67
C PHE A 167 14.55 -17.90 11.88
N LYS A 168 15.79 -17.46 11.62
CA LYS A 168 17.00 -18.23 11.95
C LYS A 168 17.10 -18.47 13.45
N SER A 169 16.90 -17.42 14.24
CA SER A 169 16.90 -17.51 15.70
C SER A 169 15.82 -18.47 16.19
N LEU A 170 14.60 -18.37 15.67
CA LEU A 170 13.49 -19.26 15.99
C LEU A 170 13.87 -20.72 15.77
N LEU A 171 14.39 -21.08 14.59
CA LEU A 171 14.77 -22.46 14.26
C LEU A 171 15.86 -23.01 15.21
N LYS A 172 16.80 -22.16 15.66
CA LYS A 172 17.84 -22.53 16.63
C LYS A 172 17.26 -22.80 18.03
N HIS A 173 16.30 -21.99 18.48
CA HIS A 173 15.72 -22.08 19.82
C HIS A 173 14.58 -23.12 19.97
N LEU A 174 14.14 -23.75 18.88
CA LEU A 174 13.11 -24.79 18.97
C LEU A 174 13.54 -25.98 19.87
N PRO A 175 12.60 -26.64 20.59
CA PRO A 175 12.92 -27.76 21.48
C PRO A 175 13.55 -28.94 20.74
N SER A 176 14.57 -29.58 21.32
CA SER A 176 15.30 -30.72 20.71
C SER A 176 14.40 -31.90 20.29
N GLN A 177 13.28 -32.11 20.97
CA GLN A 177 12.26 -33.14 20.66
C GLN A 177 11.23 -32.68 19.59
N SER A 178 11.62 -31.80 18.67
CA SER A 178 10.72 -31.27 17.62
C SER A 178 10.50 -32.28 16.50
N ILE A 179 9.24 -32.49 16.07
CA ILE A 179 8.88 -33.28 14.87
C ILE A 179 9.33 -32.57 13.58
N GLY A 180 9.47 -31.24 13.63
CA GLY A 180 10.18 -30.46 12.64
C GLY A 180 9.48 -29.16 12.27
N CYS A 181 10.27 -28.16 11.87
CA CYS A 181 9.82 -26.84 11.46
C CYS A 181 10.59 -26.39 10.22
N ARG A 182 9.86 -26.14 9.14
CA ARG A 182 10.42 -25.79 7.84
C ARG A 182 9.85 -24.45 7.39
N ILE A 183 10.74 -23.52 7.06
CA ILE A 183 10.39 -22.17 6.62
C ILE A 183 10.82 -22.02 5.17
N CYS A 184 9.91 -21.61 4.29
CA CYS A 184 10.17 -21.34 2.89
C CYS A 184 9.87 -19.87 2.61
N LEU A 185 10.87 -19.15 2.14
CA LEU A 185 10.79 -17.73 1.81
C LEU A 185 10.97 -17.55 0.30
N SER A 186 10.22 -16.64 -0.32
CA SER A 186 10.57 -16.11 -1.64
C SER A 186 11.02 -14.65 -1.53
N CYS A 187 12.02 -14.27 -2.32
CA CYS A 187 12.55 -12.91 -2.35
C CYS A 187 13.29 -12.64 -3.66
N ARG A 188 13.47 -11.37 -4.04
CA ARG A 188 14.40 -10.97 -5.13
C ARG A 188 15.87 -11.20 -4.74
N HIS A 189 16.78 -10.94 -5.68
CA HIS A 189 18.20 -10.72 -5.39
C HIS A 189 18.37 -9.46 -4.55
N TYR A 190 18.07 -9.57 -3.26
CA TYR A 190 18.50 -8.57 -2.30
C TYR A 190 20.01 -8.66 -2.16
N PRO A 191 20.79 -7.58 -1.93
CA PRO A 191 22.19 -7.71 -1.53
C PRO A 191 22.22 -8.45 -0.20
N ILE A 192 22.49 -9.75 -0.28
CA ILE A 192 22.21 -10.68 0.80
C ILE A 192 23.31 -10.56 1.86
N LEU A 193 22.85 -10.43 3.10
CA LEU A 193 23.36 -11.08 4.30
C LEU A 193 24.47 -12.12 4.04
N HIS A 194 25.44 -12.23 4.92
CA HIS A 194 26.26 -13.44 4.97
C HIS A 194 25.35 -14.63 5.32
N LEU A 195 24.80 -15.29 4.30
CA LEU A 195 24.13 -16.57 4.45
C LEU A 195 25.20 -17.58 4.86
N ASP A 196 25.05 -18.09 6.07
CA ASP A 196 25.79 -19.25 6.54
C ASP A 196 25.27 -20.52 5.83
N ASP A 197 26.01 -21.62 5.94
CA ASP A 197 25.68 -22.93 5.34
C ASP A 197 24.35 -23.53 5.84
N SER A 198 23.61 -22.83 6.71
CA SER A 198 22.35 -23.28 7.30
C SER A 198 21.12 -23.00 6.43
N VAL A 199 21.27 -22.24 5.34
CA VAL A 199 20.18 -21.84 4.45
C VAL A 199 20.24 -22.60 3.12
N PHE A 200 19.14 -23.23 2.77
CA PHE A 200 18.96 -23.87 1.48
C PHE A 200 18.57 -22.83 0.43
N GLU A 201 19.19 -22.87 -0.75
CA GLU A 201 18.95 -21.87 -1.79
C GLU A 201 18.50 -22.50 -3.11
N VAL A 202 17.50 -21.89 -3.74
CA VAL A 202 17.05 -22.20 -5.11
C VAL A 202 16.97 -20.89 -5.87
N CYS A 203 17.76 -20.76 -6.94
CA CYS A 203 17.70 -19.63 -7.84
C CYS A 203 16.75 -19.98 -9.00
N THR A 204 15.67 -19.21 -9.15
CA THR A 204 14.56 -19.60 -10.03
C THR A 204 14.93 -19.48 -11.50
N GLU A 205 15.58 -18.39 -11.91
CA GLU A 205 15.97 -18.13 -13.30
C GLU A 205 17.03 -19.09 -13.85
N ASP A 206 17.79 -19.76 -13.00
CA ASP A 206 18.79 -20.73 -13.44
C ASP A 206 18.15 -22.09 -13.76
N GLU A 207 16.94 -22.35 -13.27
CA GLU A 207 16.30 -23.67 -13.25
C GLU A 207 14.92 -23.69 -13.94
N ASN A 208 14.30 -22.53 -14.20
CA ASN A 208 12.94 -22.43 -14.75
C ASN A 208 12.83 -22.52 -16.28
N GLN A 209 13.92 -22.80 -17.00
CA GLN A 209 13.90 -22.86 -18.47
C GLN A 209 12.88 -23.89 -19.00
N GLY A 210 12.75 -25.04 -18.33
CA GLY A 210 11.74 -26.06 -18.68
C GLY A 210 10.30 -25.58 -18.49
N ASP A 211 10.04 -24.78 -17.46
CA ASP A 211 8.71 -24.17 -17.23
C ASP A 211 8.40 -23.15 -18.32
N ILE A 212 9.39 -22.34 -18.72
CA ILE A 212 9.25 -21.36 -19.80
C ILE A 212 8.95 -22.08 -21.12
N SER A 213 9.71 -23.12 -21.47
CA SER A 213 9.46 -23.91 -22.70
C SER A 213 8.05 -24.46 -22.70
N THR A 214 7.66 -25.14 -21.62
CA THR A 214 6.31 -25.74 -21.49
C THR A 214 5.22 -24.69 -21.66
N PHE A 215 5.39 -23.50 -21.07
CA PHE A 215 4.47 -22.40 -21.25
C PHE A 215 4.39 -21.91 -22.70
N VAL A 216 5.54 -21.62 -23.32
CA VAL A 216 5.61 -21.10 -24.69
C VAL A 216 5.02 -22.10 -25.67
N ASP A 217 5.33 -23.39 -25.52
CA ASP A 217 4.81 -24.46 -26.37
C ASP A 217 3.29 -24.60 -26.24
N ASN A 218 2.78 -24.58 -25.01
CA ASN A 218 1.34 -24.64 -24.77
C ASN A 218 0.59 -23.43 -25.36
N GLN A 219 1.14 -22.22 -25.25
CA GLN A 219 0.49 -21.01 -25.76
C GLN A 219 0.58 -20.87 -27.29
N LEU A 220 1.65 -21.39 -27.90
CA LEU A 220 1.89 -21.28 -29.35
C LEU A 220 1.55 -22.57 -30.11
N ALA A 221 0.88 -23.56 -29.50
CA ALA A 221 0.59 -24.85 -30.13
C ALA A 221 -0.13 -24.73 -31.50
N GLU A 222 -1.16 -23.89 -31.59
CA GLU A 222 -1.89 -23.65 -32.85
C GLU A 222 -1.06 -22.92 -33.90
N PHE A 223 -0.18 -22.01 -33.47
CA PHE A 223 0.75 -21.29 -34.33
C PHE A 223 1.84 -22.23 -34.88
N GLN A 224 2.42 -23.07 -34.03
CA GLN A 224 3.42 -24.07 -34.40
C GLN A 224 2.86 -25.07 -35.41
N ALA A 225 1.61 -25.53 -35.20
CA ALA A 225 0.94 -26.45 -36.11
C ALA A 225 0.77 -25.88 -37.54
N ARG A 226 0.64 -24.55 -37.68
CA ARG A 226 0.52 -23.87 -38.97
C ARG A 226 1.86 -23.51 -39.62
N THR A 227 2.88 -23.16 -38.83
CA THR A 227 4.08 -22.49 -39.33
C THR A 227 5.36 -23.33 -39.29
N SER A 228 5.39 -24.45 -38.55
CA SER A 228 6.59 -25.29 -38.36
C SER A 228 7.85 -24.45 -38.01
N SER A 229 7.70 -23.45 -37.14
CA SER A 229 8.72 -22.44 -36.85
C SER A 229 9.58 -22.78 -35.62
N THR A 230 10.80 -22.24 -35.56
CA THR A 230 11.74 -22.33 -34.41
C THR A 230 11.53 -21.24 -33.36
N ILE A 231 10.52 -20.39 -33.56
CA ILE A 231 10.15 -19.27 -32.68
C ILE A 231 10.03 -19.67 -31.20
N PRO A 232 9.34 -20.77 -30.82
CA PRO A 232 9.18 -21.18 -29.42
C PRO A 232 10.52 -21.41 -28.69
N THR A 233 11.46 -22.07 -29.37
CA THR A 233 12.80 -22.34 -28.86
C THR A 233 13.56 -21.03 -28.64
N TRP A 234 13.50 -20.11 -29.59
CA TRP A 234 14.16 -18.81 -29.47
C TRP A 234 13.61 -17.96 -28.33
N ILE A 235 12.28 -17.95 -28.13
CA ILE A 235 11.67 -17.24 -27.01
C ILE A 235 12.19 -17.83 -25.69
N THR A 236 12.22 -19.15 -25.58
CA THR A 236 12.68 -19.86 -24.38
C THR A 236 14.14 -19.54 -24.06
N GLU A 237 15.02 -19.59 -25.07
CA GLU A 237 16.45 -19.29 -24.91
C GLU A 237 16.69 -17.81 -24.56
N ARG A 238 16.01 -16.87 -25.23
CA ARG A 238 16.19 -15.43 -25.01
C ARG A 238 15.61 -14.96 -23.68
N ALA A 239 14.56 -15.60 -23.17
CA ALA A 239 13.94 -15.23 -21.90
C ALA A 239 14.91 -15.24 -20.71
N SER A 240 16.01 -16.01 -20.78
CA SER A 240 17.10 -15.99 -19.78
C SER A 240 16.60 -16.08 -18.33
N GLY A 241 15.61 -16.94 -18.12
CA GLY A 241 14.96 -17.21 -16.84
C GLY A 241 13.95 -16.17 -16.35
N VAL A 242 13.65 -15.14 -17.16
CA VAL A 242 12.62 -14.13 -16.88
C VAL A 242 11.30 -14.54 -17.51
N PHE A 243 10.49 -15.31 -16.77
CA PHE A 243 9.21 -15.83 -17.25
C PHE A 243 8.26 -14.74 -17.78
N MET A 244 8.22 -13.57 -17.12
CA MET A 244 7.43 -12.41 -17.56
C MET A 244 7.82 -11.91 -18.96
N TRP A 245 9.11 -11.98 -19.31
CA TRP A 245 9.57 -11.63 -20.65
C TRP A 245 8.95 -12.58 -21.69
N ALA A 246 8.99 -13.89 -21.43
CA ALA A 246 8.37 -14.88 -22.31
C ALA A 246 6.86 -14.64 -22.47
N CYS A 247 6.14 -14.31 -21.38
CA CYS A 247 4.71 -13.97 -21.46
C CYS A 247 4.43 -12.79 -22.40
N LEU A 248 5.23 -11.73 -22.32
CA LEU A 248 5.06 -10.53 -23.16
C LEU A 248 5.38 -10.83 -24.63
N VAL A 249 6.44 -11.58 -24.89
CA VAL A 249 6.86 -11.92 -26.26
C VAL A 249 5.89 -12.90 -26.91
N VAL A 250 5.42 -13.92 -26.19
CA VAL A 250 4.37 -14.84 -26.69
C VAL A 250 3.11 -14.05 -27.08
N LYS A 251 2.67 -13.13 -26.23
CA LYS A 251 1.52 -12.27 -26.55
C LYS A 251 1.78 -11.44 -27.81
N ARG A 252 2.97 -10.85 -27.96
CA ARG A 252 3.35 -10.07 -29.15
C ARG A 252 3.32 -10.92 -30.42
N VAL A 253 3.78 -12.17 -30.34
CA VAL A 253 3.72 -13.13 -31.46
C VAL A 253 2.28 -13.44 -31.85
N LEU A 254 1.42 -13.71 -30.87
CA LEU A 254 0.00 -13.97 -31.12
C LEU A 254 -0.70 -12.74 -31.73
N ASP A 255 -0.41 -11.54 -31.24
CA ASP A 255 -0.97 -10.29 -31.78
C ASP A 255 -0.54 -10.09 -33.25
N LEU A 256 0.74 -10.29 -33.58
CA LEU A 256 1.24 -10.19 -34.96
C LEU A 256 0.65 -11.25 -35.91
N ASP A 257 0.49 -12.48 -35.44
CA ASP A 257 -0.15 -13.54 -36.23
C ASP A 257 -1.64 -13.23 -36.49
N LEU A 258 -2.34 -12.66 -35.50
CA LEU A 258 -3.72 -12.16 -35.68
C LEU A 258 -3.80 -10.97 -36.65
N GLU A 259 -2.77 -10.12 -36.69
CA GLU A 259 -2.61 -9.02 -37.65
C GLU A 259 -2.24 -9.51 -39.07
N GLY A 260 -1.93 -10.81 -39.23
CA GLY A 260 -1.60 -11.44 -40.50
C GLY A 260 -0.13 -11.32 -40.91
N ALA A 261 0.76 -11.01 -39.95
CA ALA A 261 2.20 -10.93 -40.19
C ALA A 261 2.76 -12.30 -40.64
N GLY A 262 3.70 -12.27 -41.58
CA GLY A 262 4.38 -13.49 -42.04
C GLY A 262 5.36 -14.03 -41.00
N PRO A 263 5.70 -15.34 -41.00
CA PRO A 263 6.65 -15.91 -40.05
C PRO A 263 7.98 -15.14 -39.98
N GLY A 264 8.58 -14.78 -41.12
CA GLY A 264 9.84 -14.03 -41.14
C GLY A 264 9.77 -12.61 -40.56
N GLU A 265 8.58 -11.97 -40.61
CA GLU A 265 8.36 -10.67 -39.96
C GLU A 265 8.27 -10.83 -38.44
N ILE A 266 7.57 -11.86 -37.97
CA ILE A 266 7.49 -12.24 -36.55
C ILE A 266 8.89 -12.57 -36.01
N GLU A 267 9.68 -13.33 -36.76
CA GLU A 267 11.07 -13.66 -36.41
C GLU A 267 11.94 -12.41 -36.30
N GLY A 268 11.83 -11.49 -37.27
CA GLY A 268 12.53 -10.22 -37.26
C GLY A 268 12.20 -9.36 -36.04
N GLU A 269 10.92 -9.30 -35.66
CA GLU A 269 10.47 -8.61 -34.45
C GLU A 269 11.05 -9.26 -33.19
N ILE A 270 10.97 -10.59 -33.02
CA ILE A 270 11.51 -11.27 -31.84
C ILE A 270 13.01 -11.00 -31.67
N HIS A 271 13.75 -10.92 -32.78
CA HIS A 271 15.17 -10.60 -32.74
C HIS A 271 15.46 -9.15 -32.32
N SER A 272 14.55 -8.21 -32.62
CA SER A 272 14.66 -6.80 -32.22
C SER A 272 14.34 -6.59 -30.73
N ILE A 273 13.55 -7.48 -30.12
CA ILE A 273 13.15 -7.41 -28.72
C ILE A 273 14.38 -7.59 -27.80
N PRO A 274 14.66 -6.65 -26.89
CA PRO A 274 15.79 -6.71 -25.97
C PRO A 274 15.59 -7.84 -24.96
N PRO A 275 16.65 -8.59 -24.58
CA PRO A 275 16.53 -9.67 -23.60
C PRO A 275 16.33 -9.18 -22.15
N ASP A 276 16.66 -7.91 -21.89
CA ASP A 276 16.41 -7.28 -20.59
C ASP A 276 14.94 -6.82 -20.48
N LEU A 277 14.33 -7.09 -19.33
CA LEU A 277 12.91 -6.83 -19.11
C LEU A 277 12.60 -5.33 -19.01
N ASP A 278 13.48 -4.54 -18.42
CA ASP A 278 13.29 -3.09 -18.27
C ASP A 278 13.44 -2.38 -19.62
N GLU A 279 14.38 -2.82 -20.47
CA GLU A 279 14.51 -2.33 -21.83
C GLU A 279 13.30 -2.73 -22.70
N LEU A 280 12.75 -3.94 -22.50
CA LEU A 280 11.49 -4.33 -23.16
C LEU A 280 10.34 -3.42 -22.72
N TYR A 281 10.20 -3.15 -21.42
CA TYR A 281 9.19 -2.19 -20.95
C TYR A 281 9.42 -0.81 -21.55
N ARG A 282 10.67 -0.34 -21.62
CA ARG A 282 11.02 0.95 -22.23
C ARG A 282 10.54 1.02 -23.67
N GLN A 283 10.77 -0.01 -24.48
CA GLN A 283 10.27 -0.07 -25.86
C GLN A 283 8.73 -0.02 -25.94
N LEU A 284 8.03 -0.77 -25.08
CA LEU A 284 6.56 -0.80 -25.05
C LEU A 284 5.95 0.57 -24.73
N ILE A 285 6.61 1.39 -23.90
CA ILE A 285 6.05 2.66 -23.44
C ILE A 285 6.42 3.85 -24.33
N GLN A 286 7.32 3.70 -25.32
CA GLN A 286 7.84 4.81 -26.15
C GLN A 286 6.74 5.67 -26.79
N ASN A 287 5.60 5.07 -27.14
CA ASN A 287 4.49 5.74 -27.83
C ASN A 287 3.34 6.16 -26.89
N MET A 288 3.53 6.08 -25.57
CA MET A 288 2.51 6.46 -24.61
C MET A 288 2.20 7.95 -24.65
N LYS A 289 0.91 8.28 -24.66
CA LYS A 289 0.40 9.67 -24.69
C LYS A 289 0.04 10.14 -23.27
N ALA A 290 -0.36 11.40 -23.13
CA ALA A 290 -0.77 11.98 -21.85
C ALA A 290 -1.86 11.18 -21.11
N ALA A 291 -2.81 10.56 -21.83
CA ALA A 291 -3.82 9.69 -21.23
C ALA A 291 -3.22 8.40 -20.66
N SER A 292 -2.22 7.80 -21.34
CA SER A 292 -1.47 6.65 -20.82
C SER A 292 -0.70 7.05 -19.56
N GLN A 293 0.01 8.18 -19.59
CA GLN A 293 0.73 8.68 -18.41
C GLN A 293 -0.20 8.88 -17.21
N LYS A 294 -1.38 9.50 -17.42
CA LYS A 294 -2.39 9.68 -16.36
C LYS A 294 -2.87 8.34 -15.78
N LEU A 295 -3.13 7.34 -16.64
CA LEU A 295 -3.51 6.00 -16.21
C LEU A 295 -2.41 5.35 -15.35
N ILE A 296 -1.18 5.36 -15.86
CA ILE A 296 -0.02 4.77 -15.17
C ILE A 296 0.21 5.44 -13.82
N GLN A 297 0.12 6.77 -13.76
CA GLN A 297 0.22 7.53 -12.51
C GLN A 297 -0.85 7.09 -11.50
N TRP A 298 -2.11 6.92 -11.92
CA TRP A 298 -3.19 6.48 -11.02
C TRP A 298 -2.91 5.07 -10.47
N ILE A 299 -2.45 4.14 -11.30
CA ILE A 299 -2.09 2.79 -10.86
C ILE A 299 -0.87 2.81 -9.91
N CYS A 300 0.06 3.73 -10.12
CA CYS A 300 1.27 3.84 -9.28
C CYS A 300 1.00 4.48 -7.92
N PHE A 301 0.29 5.61 -7.89
CA PHE A 301 0.28 6.56 -6.77
C PHE A 301 -1.09 6.78 -6.13
N ALA A 302 -2.15 6.08 -6.55
CA ALA A 302 -3.40 6.09 -5.78
C ALA A 302 -3.14 5.59 -4.34
N THR A 303 -3.87 6.14 -3.37
CA THR A 303 -3.77 5.75 -1.94
C THR A 303 -4.14 4.29 -1.70
N ARG A 304 -4.97 3.75 -2.61
CA ARG A 304 -5.28 2.33 -2.76
C ARG A 304 -5.59 2.02 -4.23
N PRO A 305 -5.55 0.75 -4.65
CA PRO A 305 -6.04 0.35 -5.96
C PRO A 305 -7.48 0.83 -6.21
N LEU A 306 -7.71 1.38 -7.41
CA LEU A 306 -9.01 1.88 -7.84
C LEU A 306 -9.83 0.77 -8.51
N SER A 307 -11.13 0.73 -8.24
CA SER A 307 -12.06 -0.04 -9.05
C SER A 307 -12.16 0.52 -10.47
N ILE A 308 -12.67 -0.28 -11.40
CA ILE A 308 -12.88 0.17 -12.78
C ILE A 308 -13.79 1.40 -12.88
N ASP A 309 -14.81 1.48 -12.03
CA ASP A 309 -15.78 2.58 -12.05
C ASP A 309 -15.21 3.85 -11.42
N GLU A 310 -14.37 3.71 -10.38
CA GLU A 310 -13.61 4.82 -9.80
C GLU A 310 -12.58 5.37 -10.80
N LEU A 311 -11.81 4.47 -11.43
CA LEU A 311 -10.78 4.87 -12.39
C LEU A 311 -11.40 5.61 -13.60
N ARG A 312 -12.59 5.20 -14.05
CA ARG A 312 -13.30 5.90 -15.13
C ARG A 312 -13.52 7.38 -14.80
N TRP A 313 -13.97 7.71 -13.59
CA TRP A 313 -14.11 9.11 -13.15
C TRP A 313 -12.75 9.79 -13.02
N ALA A 314 -11.77 9.11 -12.42
CA ALA A 314 -10.42 9.62 -12.24
C ALA A 314 -9.69 9.95 -13.57
N MET A 315 -10.04 9.23 -14.65
CA MET A 315 -9.52 9.45 -15.99
C MET A 315 -10.22 10.60 -16.71
N VAL A 316 -11.53 10.75 -16.53
CA VAL A 316 -12.37 11.76 -17.20
C VAL A 316 -12.21 13.15 -16.58
N ILE A 317 -12.19 13.22 -15.25
CA ILE A 317 -12.09 14.49 -14.54
C ILE A 317 -10.62 14.91 -14.52
N ASP A 318 -10.38 16.14 -14.94
CA ASP A 318 -9.07 16.78 -14.84
C ASP A 318 -9.09 17.91 -13.81
N ALA A 319 -7.91 18.24 -13.30
CA ALA A 319 -7.72 19.31 -12.35
C ALA A 319 -8.25 20.66 -12.89
N ASP A 320 -8.08 20.89 -14.20
CA ASP A 320 -8.48 22.12 -14.88
C ASP A 320 -9.75 21.93 -15.74
N CYS A 321 -10.55 20.91 -15.42
CA CYS A 321 -11.80 20.61 -16.11
C CYS A 321 -12.77 21.82 -16.04
N PRO A 322 -13.38 22.24 -17.17
CA PRO A 322 -14.36 23.32 -17.19
C PRO A 322 -15.77 22.89 -16.78
N HIS A 323 -16.03 21.57 -16.71
CA HIS A 323 -17.33 21.01 -16.39
C HIS A 323 -17.66 21.17 -14.91
N GLN A 324 -18.89 21.62 -14.63
CA GLN A 324 -19.40 21.83 -13.27
C GLN A 324 -20.32 20.69 -12.80
N THR A 325 -20.76 19.84 -13.74
CA THR A 325 -21.67 18.72 -13.48
C THR A 325 -21.05 17.40 -13.91
N LEU A 326 -21.44 16.31 -13.24
CA LEU A 326 -21.08 14.95 -13.66
C LEU A 326 -21.69 14.61 -15.02
N GLN A 327 -22.87 15.13 -15.33
CA GLN A 327 -23.51 14.95 -16.64
C GLN A 327 -22.68 15.54 -17.80
N ASP A 328 -22.08 16.71 -17.59
CA ASP A 328 -21.20 17.32 -18.59
C ASP A 328 -19.93 16.48 -18.79
N CYS A 329 -19.36 15.94 -17.71
CA CYS A 329 -18.22 15.02 -17.77
C CYS A 329 -18.57 13.74 -18.55
N GLN A 330 -19.78 13.21 -18.41
CA GLN A 330 -20.24 12.04 -19.17
C GLN A 330 -20.45 12.34 -20.66
N SER A 331 -20.77 13.60 -20.98
CA SER A 331 -20.95 14.07 -22.35
C SER A 331 -19.62 14.39 -23.06
N ALA A 332 -18.51 14.38 -22.32
CA ALA A 332 -17.19 14.65 -22.87
C ALA A 332 -16.77 13.59 -23.90
N LYS A 333 -16.07 14.03 -24.97
CA LYS A 333 -15.64 13.17 -26.09
C LYS A 333 -14.85 11.93 -25.67
N HIS A 334 -14.13 12.00 -24.56
CA HIS A 334 -13.24 10.94 -24.07
C HIS A 334 -13.87 10.09 -22.96
N TYR A 335 -15.14 10.31 -22.61
CA TYR A 335 -15.85 9.50 -21.63
C TYR A 335 -16.07 8.08 -22.16
N VAL A 336 -15.85 7.09 -21.30
CA VAL A 336 -16.09 5.68 -21.62
C VAL A 336 -17.30 5.17 -20.86
N PRO A 337 -18.38 4.76 -21.56
CA PRO A 337 -19.69 4.58 -20.93
C PRO A 337 -19.82 3.31 -20.09
N ASP A 338 -19.06 2.27 -20.41
CA ASP A 338 -19.24 0.95 -19.81
C ASP A 338 -17.91 0.28 -19.43
N SER A 339 -17.99 -0.67 -18.50
CA SER A 339 -16.85 -1.38 -17.93
C SER A 339 -16.12 -2.24 -18.96
N VAL A 340 -16.79 -2.72 -20.02
CA VAL A 340 -16.16 -3.55 -21.07
C VAL A 340 -15.24 -2.68 -21.94
N ARG A 341 -15.73 -1.52 -22.38
CA ARG A 341 -14.91 -0.54 -23.10
C ARG A 341 -13.80 0.01 -22.23
N MET A 342 -14.06 0.23 -20.94
CA MET A 342 -13.03 0.71 -20.00
C MET A 342 -11.91 -0.33 -19.83
N LYS A 343 -12.22 -1.63 -19.74
CA LYS A 343 -11.21 -2.71 -19.73
C LYS A 343 -10.32 -2.67 -20.97
N ARG A 344 -10.93 -2.55 -22.16
CA ARG A 344 -10.19 -2.41 -23.41
C ARG A 344 -9.33 -1.16 -23.42
N GLN A 345 -9.86 -0.03 -22.97
CA GLN A 345 -9.11 1.22 -22.89
C GLN A 345 -7.92 1.13 -21.93
N ILE A 346 -8.08 0.50 -20.76
CA ILE A 346 -6.98 0.25 -19.82
C ILE A 346 -5.88 -0.58 -20.49
N GLN A 347 -6.24 -1.66 -21.18
CA GLN A 347 -5.30 -2.49 -21.92
C GLN A 347 -4.58 -1.70 -23.01
N THR A 348 -5.30 -0.91 -23.82
CA THR A 348 -4.70 -0.09 -24.88
C THR A 348 -3.77 0.99 -24.32
N LEU A 349 -4.23 1.76 -23.33
CA LEU A 349 -3.46 2.87 -22.76
C LEU A 349 -2.22 2.41 -22.00
N SER A 350 -2.26 1.21 -21.40
CA SER A 350 -1.12 0.62 -20.69
C SER A 350 -0.20 -0.23 -21.58
N CYS A 351 -0.44 -0.32 -22.89
CA CYS A 351 0.25 -1.26 -23.79
C CYS A 351 0.15 -2.72 -23.31
N GLY A 352 -0.98 -3.10 -22.70
CA GLY A 352 -1.21 -4.43 -22.14
C GLY A 352 -0.51 -4.70 -20.81
N LEU A 353 0.15 -3.69 -20.21
CA LEU A 353 0.86 -3.83 -18.94
C LEU A 353 -0.06 -3.71 -17.71
N ALA A 354 -1.32 -3.29 -17.90
CA ALA A 354 -2.33 -3.25 -16.86
C ALA A 354 -3.56 -4.10 -17.22
N GLU A 355 -4.20 -4.62 -16.18
CA GLU A 355 -5.37 -5.47 -16.24
C GLU A 355 -6.41 -5.08 -15.18
N VAL A 356 -7.58 -5.71 -15.26
CA VAL A 356 -8.62 -5.59 -14.25
C VAL A 356 -8.77 -6.95 -13.58
N SER A 357 -8.51 -7.00 -12.27
CA SER A 357 -8.56 -8.22 -11.48
C SER A 357 -9.97 -8.78 -11.36
N HIS A 358 -10.09 -10.00 -10.82
CA HIS A 358 -11.38 -10.62 -10.50
C HIS A 358 -12.24 -9.74 -9.57
N ALA A 359 -11.61 -9.00 -8.65
CA ALA A 359 -12.25 -8.06 -7.73
C ALA A 359 -12.66 -6.72 -8.39
N GLN A 360 -12.60 -6.61 -9.73
CA GLN A 360 -12.89 -5.39 -10.49
C GLN A 360 -11.97 -4.19 -10.16
N VAL A 361 -10.76 -4.48 -9.70
CA VAL A 361 -9.73 -3.50 -9.35
C VAL A 361 -8.68 -3.44 -10.46
N VAL A 362 -8.21 -2.23 -10.77
CA VAL A 362 -7.24 -1.97 -11.82
C VAL A 362 -5.82 -2.10 -11.25
N GLN A 363 -5.01 -2.94 -11.88
CA GLN A 363 -3.65 -3.24 -11.44
C GLN A 363 -2.72 -3.50 -12.62
N PHE A 364 -1.41 -3.50 -12.36
CA PHE A 364 -0.44 -4.00 -13.34
C PHE A 364 -0.49 -5.52 -13.44
N ILE A 365 -0.21 -6.07 -14.63
CA ILE A 365 -0.14 -7.52 -14.87
C ILE A 365 0.93 -8.22 -14.00
N HIS A 366 1.93 -7.45 -13.54
CA HIS A 366 2.98 -7.94 -12.69
C HIS A 366 3.65 -6.82 -11.89
N GLN A 367 4.26 -7.16 -10.74
CA GLN A 367 4.92 -6.18 -9.86
C GLN A 367 6.10 -5.46 -10.55
N SER A 368 6.89 -6.19 -11.36
CA SER A 368 8.03 -5.62 -12.09
C SER A 368 7.66 -4.41 -12.96
N VAL A 369 6.42 -4.37 -13.49
CA VAL A 369 5.95 -3.23 -14.28
C VAL A 369 5.87 -1.96 -13.42
N LYS A 370 5.37 -2.07 -12.19
CA LYS A 370 5.30 -0.92 -11.28
C LYS A 370 6.68 -0.46 -10.86
N ASP A 371 7.55 -1.41 -10.53
CA ASP A 371 8.93 -1.09 -10.12
C ASP A 371 9.63 -0.36 -11.25
N PHE A 372 9.51 -0.86 -12.49
CA PHE A 372 9.98 -0.16 -13.67
C PHE A 372 9.44 1.26 -13.75
N PHE A 373 8.12 1.49 -13.64
CA PHE A 373 7.55 2.84 -13.71
C PHE A 373 8.02 3.77 -12.57
N ILE A 374 8.11 3.28 -11.35
CA ILE A 374 8.55 4.06 -10.18
C ILE A 374 10.04 4.41 -10.27
N GLU A 375 10.87 3.47 -10.72
CA GLU A 375 12.32 3.66 -10.75
C GLU A 375 12.75 4.45 -11.98
N ASN A 376 12.29 4.07 -13.17
CA ASN A 376 12.86 4.51 -14.45
C ASN A 376 11.83 4.92 -15.52
N GLY A 377 10.65 4.31 -15.52
CA GLY A 377 9.68 4.40 -16.61
C GLY A 377 8.95 5.74 -16.65
N LEU A 378 8.58 6.30 -15.49
CA LEU A 378 7.92 7.61 -15.45
C LEU A 378 8.84 8.75 -15.90
N SER A 379 10.13 8.71 -15.54
CA SER A 379 11.14 9.64 -16.05
C SER A 379 11.41 9.46 -17.54
N ALA A 380 11.22 8.25 -18.08
CA ALA A 380 11.33 8.02 -19.53
C ALA A 380 10.15 8.65 -20.32
N LEU A 381 9.00 8.82 -19.67
CA LEU A 381 7.80 9.43 -20.25
C LEU A 381 7.77 10.95 -20.15
N ASP A 382 8.49 11.52 -19.18
CA ASP A 382 8.60 12.97 -18.94
C ASP A 382 10.09 13.32 -18.78
N SER A 383 10.76 13.58 -19.92
CA SER A 383 12.22 13.57 -20.08
C SER A 383 13.00 14.56 -19.22
N ASP A 384 12.32 15.49 -18.54
CA ASP A 384 12.92 16.58 -17.79
C ASP A 384 12.73 16.44 -16.27
N VAL A 385 12.15 15.32 -15.79
CA VAL A 385 11.64 15.23 -14.41
C VAL A 385 12.08 13.92 -13.73
N THR A 386 12.58 14.03 -12.49
CA THR A 386 12.92 12.85 -11.68
C THR A 386 11.67 12.06 -11.28
N SER A 387 11.78 10.74 -11.05
CA SER A 387 10.62 9.92 -10.65
C SER A 387 9.92 10.43 -9.39
N THR A 388 10.69 10.98 -8.44
CA THR A 388 10.15 11.61 -7.23
C THR A 388 9.32 12.85 -7.54
N GLU A 389 9.78 13.70 -8.45
CA GLU A 389 9.06 14.90 -8.86
C GLU A 389 7.81 14.58 -9.69
N THR A 390 7.86 13.54 -10.54
CA THR A 390 6.67 13.02 -11.22
C THR A 390 5.62 12.54 -10.22
N ALA A 391 6.03 11.82 -9.17
CA ALA A 391 5.13 11.36 -8.12
C ALA A 391 4.47 12.53 -7.37
N ILE A 392 5.25 13.56 -7.01
CA ILE A 392 4.77 14.78 -6.34
C ILE A 392 3.73 15.50 -7.21
N ARG A 393 4.02 15.71 -8.51
CA ARG A 393 3.10 16.36 -9.46
C ARG A 393 1.82 15.53 -9.65
N ALA A 394 1.94 14.20 -9.69
CA ALA A 394 0.80 13.30 -9.78
C ALA A 394 -0.10 13.42 -8.55
N HIS A 395 0.47 13.35 -7.34
CA HIS A 395 -0.28 13.53 -6.10
C HIS A 395 -0.99 14.89 -6.05
N PHE A 396 -0.34 15.96 -6.49
CA PHE A 396 -0.96 17.29 -6.50
C PHE A 396 -2.17 17.32 -7.43
N ARG A 397 -2.01 16.78 -8.63
CA ARG A 397 -3.11 16.62 -9.59
C ARG A 397 -4.23 15.75 -9.02
N PHE A 398 -3.92 14.67 -8.31
CA PHE A 398 -4.92 13.77 -7.73
C PHE A 398 -5.72 14.46 -6.63
N SER A 399 -5.05 15.26 -5.79
CA SER A 399 -5.74 16.11 -4.82
C SER A 399 -6.72 17.06 -5.51
N LYS A 400 -6.27 17.79 -6.55
CA LYS A 400 -7.14 18.66 -7.36
C LYS A 400 -8.31 17.90 -7.98
N ILE A 401 -8.10 16.71 -8.55
CA ILE A 401 -9.16 15.88 -9.14
C ILE A 401 -10.18 15.44 -8.08
N CYS A 402 -9.73 15.03 -6.90
CA CYS A 402 -10.62 14.62 -5.81
C CYS A 402 -11.46 15.80 -5.32
N ILE A 403 -10.84 16.97 -5.10
CA ILE A 403 -11.56 18.19 -4.73
C ILE A 403 -12.55 18.57 -5.83
N ARG A 404 -12.14 18.55 -7.10
CA ARG A 404 -13.01 18.83 -8.24
C ARG A 404 -14.22 17.91 -8.28
N TYR A 405 -14.02 16.62 -8.05
CA TYR A 405 -15.12 15.68 -7.93
C TYR A 405 -16.09 16.14 -6.84
N LEU A 406 -15.61 16.42 -5.62
CA LEU A 406 -16.45 16.88 -4.50
C LEU A 406 -17.23 18.18 -4.80
N THR A 407 -16.71 19.04 -5.68
CA THR A 407 -17.37 20.30 -6.07
C THR A 407 -18.46 20.15 -7.14
N MET A 408 -18.71 18.95 -7.68
CA MET A 408 -19.73 18.75 -8.70
C MET A 408 -21.14 19.02 -8.14
N GLU A 409 -21.99 19.69 -8.92
CA GLU A 409 -23.31 20.16 -8.47
C GLU A 409 -24.19 19.03 -7.88
N GLU A 410 -24.13 17.84 -8.49
CA GLU A 410 -24.94 16.69 -8.08
C GLU A 410 -24.59 16.23 -6.65
N ILE A 411 -23.32 16.31 -6.26
CA ILE A 411 -22.87 15.90 -4.91
C ILE A 411 -23.35 16.90 -3.87
N GLY A 412 -23.27 18.20 -4.18
CA GLY A 412 -23.75 19.27 -3.29
C GLY A 412 -25.26 19.22 -3.05
N ARG A 413 -26.04 18.72 -4.02
CA ARG A 413 -27.51 18.59 -3.93
C ARG A 413 -27.97 17.25 -3.36
N SER A 414 -27.11 16.24 -3.32
CA SER A 414 -27.52 14.89 -2.93
C SER A 414 -27.61 14.73 -1.41
N THR A 415 -28.56 13.90 -0.99
CA THR A 415 -28.70 13.39 0.38
C THR A 415 -28.33 11.91 0.51
N THR A 416 -28.09 11.23 -0.62
CA THR A 416 -27.68 9.82 -0.69
C THR A 416 -26.46 9.66 -1.59
N TYR A 417 -25.43 8.96 -1.10
CA TYR A 417 -24.12 8.95 -1.76
C TYR A 417 -23.75 7.66 -2.50
N ASN A 418 -24.64 6.66 -2.50
CA ASN A 418 -24.37 5.33 -3.06
C ASN A 418 -24.13 5.33 -4.58
N ASP A 419 -24.66 6.32 -5.30
CA ASP A 419 -24.57 6.39 -6.76
C ASP A 419 -23.24 7.02 -7.24
N PHE A 420 -22.44 7.60 -6.34
CA PHE A 420 -21.19 8.28 -6.67
C PHE A 420 -19.98 7.39 -6.41
N THR A 421 -19.63 6.55 -7.37
CA THR A 421 -18.60 5.51 -7.21
C THR A 421 -17.22 6.04 -6.82
N PHE A 422 -16.85 7.26 -7.23
CA PHE A 422 -15.55 7.87 -6.89
C PHE A 422 -15.58 8.70 -5.59
N LEU A 423 -16.76 8.96 -5.03
CA LEU A 423 -16.93 9.88 -3.91
C LEU A 423 -16.20 9.43 -2.65
N ARG A 424 -16.25 8.13 -2.31
CA ARG A 424 -15.52 7.59 -1.16
C ARG A 424 -14.02 7.83 -1.31
N TYR A 425 -13.45 7.47 -2.46
CA TYR A 425 -12.02 7.70 -2.71
C TYR A 425 -11.66 9.20 -2.64
N ALA A 426 -12.45 10.05 -3.31
CA ALA A 426 -12.22 11.49 -3.32
C ALA A 426 -12.26 12.09 -1.91
N THR A 427 -13.25 11.69 -1.11
CA THR A 427 -13.46 12.17 0.27
C THR A 427 -12.31 11.78 1.19
N THR A 428 -11.84 10.53 1.12
CA THR A 428 -10.83 10.00 2.06
C THR A 428 -9.38 10.22 1.60
N SER A 429 -9.13 10.55 0.33
CA SER A 429 -7.77 10.52 -0.24
C SER A 429 -7.21 11.87 -0.66
N TRP A 430 -8.02 12.91 -0.84
CA TRP A 430 -7.52 14.21 -1.34
C TRP A 430 -6.49 14.83 -0.39
N VAL A 431 -6.71 14.74 0.91
CA VAL A 431 -5.81 15.25 1.96
C VAL A 431 -4.48 14.50 1.96
N ALA A 432 -4.53 13.16 1.89
CA ALA A 432 -3.34 12.33 1.82
C ALA A 432 -2.50 12.65 0.57
N HIS A 433 -3.16 12.90 -0.56
CA HIS A 433 -2.48 13.35 -1.77
C HIS A 433 -1.86 14.75 -1.62
N ALA A 434 -2.56 15.71 -1.01
CA ALA A 434 -2.00 17.04 -0.73
C ALA A 434 -0.77 16.97 0.20
N GLN A 435 -0.81 16.12 1.22
CA GLN A 435 0.29 15.90 2.17
C GLN A 435 1.57 15.40 1.47
N GLN A 436 1.45 14.51 0.47
CA GLN A 436 2.61 14.01 -0.29
C GLN A 436 3.30 15.09 -1.13
N CYS A 437 2.62 16.20 -1.44
CA CYS A 437 3.18 17.29 -2.24
C CYS A 437 3.97 18.31 -1.42
N ASP A 438 3.56 18.49 -0.17
CA ASP A 438 4.04 19.58 0.69
C ASP A 438 5.52 19.44 1.06
N ALA A 439 6.06 18.22 1.00
CA ALA A 439 7.43 17.90 1.38
C ALA A 439 8.54 18.60 0.55
N ARG A 440 8.23 19.30 -0.56
CA ARG A 440 9.25 19.90 -1.46
C ARG A 440 8.85 21.21 -2.19
N SER A 441 8.12 22.11 -1.52
CA SER A 441 7.97 23.51 -1.98
C SER A 441 7.12 23.76 -3.23
N VAL A 442 6.21 22.85 -3.62
CA VAL A 442 5.19 23.15 -4.63
C VAL A 442 4.10 24.01 -3.97
N SER A 443 3.91 25.24 -4.45
CA SER A 443 2.89 26.16 -3.93
C SER A 443 1.50 25.50 -3.95
N GLN A 444 0.88 25.40 -2.77
CA GLN A 444 -0.47 24.87 -2.62
C GLN A 444 -1.55 25.96 -2.78
N ALA A 445 -1.18 27.17 -3.22
CA ALA A 445 -2.09 28.30 -3.36
C ALA A 445 -3.28 28.00 -4.31
N ASP A 446 -3.08 27.19 -5.34
CA ASP A 446 -4.15 26.77 -6.26
C ASP A 446 -5.27 26.00 -5.55
N LEU A 447 -4.95 25.30 -4.45
CA LEU A 447 -5.95 24.60 -3.66
C LEU A 447 -6.90 25.57 -2.97
N LEU A 448 -6.45 26.77 -2.56
CA LEU A 448 -7.31 27.78 -1.94
C LEU A 448 -8.45 28.18 -2.89
N THR A 449 -8.11 28.44 -4.15
CA THR A 449 -9.09 28.78 -5.20
C THR A 449 -10.07 27.62 -5.44
N LEU A 450 -9.56 26.39 -5.54
CA LEU A 450 -10.38 25.20 -5.75
C LEU A 450 -11.32 24.89 -4.58
N LEU A 451 -10.86 25.16 -3.37
CA LEU A 451 -11.61 24.96 -2.14
C LEU A 451 -12.54 26.14 -1.81
N ALA A 452 -12.58 27.15 -2.69
CA ALA A 452 -13.35 28.39 -2.52
C ALA A 452 -13.03 29.14 -1.20
N TRP A 453 -11.78 29.07 -0.74
CA TRP A 453 -11.31 29.78 0.43
C TRP A 453 -11.55 31.31 0.29
N PRO A 454 -12.02 32.03 1.34
CA PRO A 454 -12.19 31.61 2.74
C PRO A 454 -13.56 31.02 3.10
N SER A 455 -14.39 30.62 2.13
CA SER A 455 -15.66 29.97 2.41
C SER A 455 -15.46 28.56 3.00
N ASN A 456 -16.20 28.23 4.07
CA ASN A 456 -16.20 26.91 4.67
C ASN A 456 -17.25 25.95 4.06
N ASN A 457 -18.06 26.41 3.09
CA ASN A 457 -19.17 25.62 2.53
C ASN A 457 -18.73 24.24 2.01
N LEU A 458 -17.58 24.17 1.33
CA LEU A 458 -17.07 22.91 0.82
C LEU A 458 -16.53 22.01 1.94
N MET A 459 -15.97 22.59 3.01
CA MET A 459 -15.51 21.82 4.17
C MET A 459 -16.69 21.26 4.97
N GLU A 460 -17.78 22.00 5.07
CA GLU A 460 -19.05 21.50 5.62
C GLU A 460 -19.65 20.39 4.75
N LEU A 461 -19.64 20.55 3.42
CA LEU A 461 -20.06 19.46 2.51
C LEU A 461 -19.16 18.24 2.66
N TRP A 462 -17.84 18.42 2.72
CA TRP A 462 -16.87 17.36 2.88
C TRP A 462 -17.05 16.61 4.20
N ALA A 463 -17.20 17.33 5.33
CA ALA A 463 -17.44 16.73 6.64
C ALA A 463 -18.75 15.92 6.68
N ARG A 464 -19.85 16.46 6.14
CA ARG A 464 -21.13 15.73 6.03
C ARG A 464 -21.01 14.50 5.15
N THR A 465 -20.29 14.61 4.04
CA THR A 465 -20.06 13.48 3.13
C THR A 465 -19.22 12.40 3.81
N TYR A 466 -18.18 12.81 4.56
CA TYR A 466 -17.34 11.89 5.32
C TYR A 466 -18.15 11.14 6.36
N GLN A 467 -18.95 11.85 7.16
CA GLN A 467 -19.85 11.25 8.16
C GLN A 467 -20.82 10.24 7.53
N ALA A 468 -21.37 10.55 6.35
CA ALA A 468 -22.30 9.64 5.68
C ALA A 468 -21.62 8.39 5.09
N ILE A 469 -20.33 8.48 4.72
CA ILE A 469 -19.59 7.39 4.08
C ILE A 469 -18.85 6.52 5.10
N ASP A 470 -18.36 7.12 6.19
CA ASP A 470 -17.51 6.48 7.18
C ASP A 470 -17.54 7.22 8.53
N GLU A 471 -18.71 7.22 9.18
CA GLU A 471 -18.97 7.92 10.46
C GLU A 471 -18.00 7.54 11.57
N TYR A 472 -17.58 6.28 11.62
CA TYR A 472 -16.74 5.73 12.69
C TYR A 472 -15.23 5.84 12.40
N SER A 473 -14.85 6.42 11.26
CA SER A 473 -13.45 6.65 10.95
C SER A 473 -12.85 7.68 11.91
N HIS A 474 -11.67 7.37 12.46
CA HIS A 474 -10.89 8.34 13.24
C HIS A 474 -10.58 9.59 12.42
N ASP A 475 -10.47 9.47 11.09
CA ASP A 475 -10.23 10.58 10.16
C ASP A 475 -11.47 11.42 9.85
N CYS A 476 -12.65 11.01 10.33
CA CYS A 476 -13.86 11.80 10.15
C CYS A 476 -13.75 13.15 10.91
N PRO A 477 -13.85 14.30 10.22
CA PRO A 477 -13.81 15.59 10.87
C PRO A 477 -15.13 15.87 11.62
N PRO A 478 -15.08 16.52 12.80
CA PRO A 478 -16.29 17.07 13.40
C PRO A 478 -16.89 18.16 12.51
N SER A 479 -18.17 18.44 12.70
CA SER A 479 -18.83 19.60 12.10
C SER A 479 -18.16 20.91 12.52
N GLY A 480 -18.28 21.97 11.72
CA GLY A 480 -17.57 23.23 11.93
C GLY A 480 -16.06 23.20 11.61
N THR A 481 -15.52 22.06 11.16
CA THR A 481 -14.11 21.96 10.73
C THR A 481 -13.83 22.89 9.55
N SER A 482 -12.87 23.80 9.72
CA SER A 482 -12.39 24.71 8.68
C SER A 482 -11.23 24.11 7.87
N LEU A 483 -10.88 24.73 6.73
CA LEU A 483 -9.72 24.30 5.95
C LEU A 483 -8.41 24.38 6.75
N LEU A 484 -8.27 25.39 7.62
CA LEU A 484 -7.08 25.55 8.46
C LEU A 484 -6.97 24.42 9.50
N HIS A 485 -8.09 23.91 10.03
CA HIS A 485 -8.07 22.71 10.88
C HIS A 485 -7.50 21.50 10.14
N ILE A 486 -8.00 21.23 8.93
CA ILE A 486 -7.56 20.08 8.12
C ILE A 486 -6.07 20.21 7.78
N ALA A 487 -5.65 21.36 7.27
CA ALA A 487 -4.25 21.63 6.95
C ALA A 487 -3.35 21.44 8.20
N SER A 488 -3.86 21.80 9.38
CA SER A 488 -3.14 21.70 10.64
C SER A 488 -3.05 20.28 11.20
N ARG A 489 -4.10 19.46 11.06
CA ARG A 489 -4.10 18.05 11.49
C ARG A 489 -3.26 17.13 10.61
N TYR A 490 -3.13 17.45 9.33
CA TYR A 490 -2.41 16.59 8.37
C TYR A 490 -1.04 17.15 7.98
N SER A 491 -0.55 18.18 8.69
CA SER A 491 0.75 18.81 8.45
C SER A 491 0.96 19.29 7.00
N ILE A 492 -0.07 19.91 6.40
CA ILE A 492 0.04 20.51 5.06
C ILE A 492 0.56 21.96 5.24
N PHE A 493 1.83 22.09 5.60
CA PHE A 493 2.52 23.33 5.97
C PHE A 493 2.41 24.42 4.90
N GLY A 494 2.58 24.08 3.61
CA GLY A 494 2.44 25.01 2.50
C GLY A 494 1.01 25.54 2.34
N LEU A 495 -0.01 24.74 2.68
CA LEU A 495 -1.40 25.18 2.70
C LEU A 495 -1.69 26.07 3.91
N VAL A 496 -1.17 25.74 5.11
CA VAL A 496 -1.24 26.61 6.30
C VAL A 496 -0.60 27.97 5.99
N THR A 497 0.59 27.96 5.40
CA THR A 497 1.32 29.18 4.99
C THR A 497 0.51 30.01 4.01
N ALA A 498 -0.04 29.38 2.97
CA ALA A 498 -0.85 30.07 1.97
C ALA A 498 -2.13 30.69 2.59
N ILE A 499 -2.79 29.97 3.51
CA ILE A 499 -3.96 30.48 4.24
C ILE A 499 -3.59 31.75 5.01
N LEU A 500 -2.53 31.69 5.83
CA LEU A 500 -2.10 32.80 6.70
C LEU A 500 -1.64 34.02 5.90
N GLN A 501 -1.03 33.81 4.72
CA GLN A 501 -0.62 34.88 3.82
C GLN A 501 -1.77 35.48 2.99
N SER A 502 -2.86 34.74 2.74
CA SER A 502 -3.96 35.20 1.88
C SER A 502 -4.95 36.15 2.57
N THR A 503 -4.86 36.32 3.88
CA THR A 503 -5.83 37.09 4.68
C THR A 503 -5.25 38.41 5.15
N ASP A 504 -5.80 39.54 4.69
CA ASP A 504 -5.52 40.91 5.19
C ASP A 504 -6.02 41.14 6.65
N GLN A 505 -6.67 40.15 7.28
CA GLN A 505 -7.19 40.20 8.65
C GLN A 505 -6.72 38.96 9.44
N THR A 506 -5.49 39.00 9.92
CA THR A 506 -4.77 37.88 10.55
C THR A 506 -5.36 37.37 11.87
N THR A 507 -6.38 38.03 12.45
CA THR A 507 -6.88 37.70 13.81
C THR A 507 -8.17 36.89 13.86
N THR A 508 -9.00 36.82 12.81
CA THR A 508 -10.31 36.13 12.90
C THR A 508 -10.29 34.68 12.42
N VAL A 509 -9.31 34.29 11.63
CA VAL A 509 -9.24 32.95 11.02
C VAL A 509 -8.38 31.98 11.83
N ILE A 510 -7.33 32.48 12.50
CA ILE A 510 -6.34 31.63 13.16
C ILE A 510 -6.90 30.88 14.37
N ASP A 511 -7.84 31.50 15.08
CA ASP A 511 -8.51 30.96 16.26
C ASP A 511 -9.95 30.50 15.96
N VAL A 512 -10.26 30.18 14.70
CA VAL A 512 -11.54 29.54 14.35
C VAL A 512 -11.69 28.23 15.12
N VAL A 513 -12.88 27.95 15.64
CA VAL A 513 -13.16 26.73 16.41
C VAL A 513 -14.12 25.81 15.66
N ASP A 514 -13.88 24.50 15.75
CA ASP A 514 -14.82 23.47 15.30
C ASP A 514 -15.99 23.28 16.29
N ASP A 515 -16.92 22.38 15.99
CA ASP A 515 -18.02 22.03 16.91
C ASP A 515 -17.55 21.23 18.13
N ARG A 516 -16.26 20.97 18.33
CA ARG A 516 -15.72 20.50 19.60
C ARG A 516 -15.08 21.63 20.40
N GLY A 517 -15.06 22.85 19.87
CA GLY A 517 -14.37 24.00 20.47
C GLY A 517 -12.85 23.95 20.26
N ARG A 518 -12.35 23.05 19.41
CA ARG A 518 -10.92 22.91 19.16
C ARG A 518 -10.49 23.90 18.08
N THR A 519 -9.28 24.43 18.22
CA THR A 519 -8.64 25.33 17.24
C THR A 519 -7.72 24.55 16.29
N PRO A 520 -7.26 25.14 15.17
CA PRO A 520 -6.21 24.55 14.34
C PRO A 520 -4.93 24.26 15.12
N LEU A 521 -4.57 25.12 16.08
CA LEU A 521 -3.44 24.87 16.99
C LEU A 521 -3.67 23.62 17.84
N SER A 522 -4.89 23.40 18.34
CA SER A 522 -5.25 22.19 19.09
C SER A 522 -5.08 20.93 18.23
N TRP A 523 -5.55 20.97 16.98
CA TRP A 523 -5.43 19.86 16.02
C TRP A 523 -3.96 19.56 15.66
N ALA A 524 -3.14 20.59 15.41
CA ALA A 524 -1.71 20.40 15.16
C ALA A 524 -0.97 19.86 16.39
N ALA A 525 -1.39 20.30 17.59
CA ALA A 525 -0.79 19.87 18.85
C ALA A 525 -1.10 18.41 19.19
N GLU A 526 -2.36 17.99 19.03
CA GLU A 526 -2.82 16.60 19.17
C GLU A 526 -2.04 15.63 18.27
N ASN A 527 -1.66 16.07 17.07
CA ASN A 527 -0.96 15.23 16.08
C ASN A 527 0.58 15.43 16.05
N GLY A 528 1.12 16.26 16.95
CA GLY A 528 2.57 16.43 17.08
C GLY A 528 3.24 17.18 15.94
N HIS A 529 2.51 18.03 15.22
CA HIS A 529 2.99 18.70 14.01
C HIS A 529 3.78 19.98 14.32
N GLU A 530 5.02 19.81 14.78
CA GLU A 530 5.91 20.87 15.28
C GLU A 530 6.02 22.10 14.36
N ALA A 531 6.23 21.88 13.06
CA ALA A 531 6.40 22.98 12.11
C ALA A 531 5.12 23.82 11.95
N VAL A 532 3.97 23.18 11.95
CA VAL A 532 2.67 23.87 11.88
C VAL A 532 2.36 24.56 13.21
N VAL A 533 2.61 23.91 14.35
CA VAL A 533 2.45 24.52 15.68
C VAL A 533 3.27 25.80 15.77
N ARG A 534 4.55 25.75 15.40
CA ARG A 534 5.42 26.94 15.38
C ARG A 534 4.86 28.05 14.49
N LEU A 535 4.46 27.71 13.27
CA LEU A 535 3.91 28.68 12.32
C LEU A 535 2.62 29.36 12.83
N LEU A 536 1.71 28.58 13.44
CA LEU A 536 0.48 29.12 14.03
C LEU A 536 0.78 30.02 15.23
N LEU A 537 1.73 29.66 16.09
CA LEU A 537 2.15 30.49 17.23
C LEU A 537 2.80 31.80 16.77
N GLU A 538 3.68 31.75 15.77
CA GLU A 538 4.31 32.93 15.16
C GLU A 538 3.27 33.87 14.52
N ALA A 539 2.18 33.31 13.99
CA ALA A 539 1.06 34.07 13.45
C ALA A 539 0.06 34.57 14.51
N GLY A 540 0.30 34.28 15.80
CA GLY A 540 -0.48 34.81 16.93
C GLY A 540 -1.65 33.96 17.39
N ALA A 541 -1.63 32.64 17.14
CA ALA A 541 -2.68 31.72 17.62
C ALA A 541 -2.80 31.74 19.15
N THR A 542 -4.04 31.68 19.65
CA THR A 542 -4.32 31.67 21.08
C THR A 542 -3.97 30.31 21.70
N VAL A 543 -3.00 30.32 22.62
CA VAL A 543 -2.44 29.10 23.25
C VAL A 543 -3.38 28.46 24.27
N GLU A 544 -4.24 29.26 24.92
CA GLU A 544 -5.09 28.84 26.04
C GLU A 544 -6.54 28.52 25.63
N THR A 545 -6.84 28.42 24.34
CA THR A 545 -8.20 28.09 23.91
C THR A 545 -8.58 26.70 24.40
N LYS A 546 -9.66 26.62 25.17
CA LYS A 546 -10.21 25.38 25.69
C LYS A 546 -11.29 24.85 24.77
N ASP A 547 -11.25 23.55 24.54
CA ASP A 547 -12.33 22.84 23.87
C ASP A 547 -13.51 22.56 24.82
N ARG A 548 -14.52 21.83 24.32
CA ARG A 548 -15.72 21.48 25.11
C ARG A 548 -15.45 20.58 26.31
N PHE A 549 -14.31 19.89 26.34
CA PHE A 549 -13.86 19.09 27.48
C PHE A 549 -12.93 19.90 28.40
N GLY A 550 -12.69 21.17 28.09
CA GLY A 550 -11.80 22.03 28.86
C GLY A 550 -10.32 21.76 28.58
N GLN A 551 -9.98 20.89 27.63
CA GLN A 551 -8.60 20.59 27.25
C GLN A 551 -8.03 21.73 26.39
N THR A 552 -6.76 22.07 26.64
CA THR A 552 -5.97 23.04 25.86
C THR A 552 -5.10 22.33 24.82
N PRO A 553 -4.52 23.04 23.82
CA PRO A 553 -3.48 22.48 22.97
C PRO A 553 -2.36 21.77 23.73
N LEU A 554 -1.95 22.30 24.89
CA LEU A 554 -0.94 21.68 25.76
C LEU A 554 -1.42 20.34 26.33
N SER A 555 -2.70 20.27 26.73
CA SER A 555 -3.32 19.04 27.24
C SER A 555 -3.29 17.95 26.17
N TRP A 556 -3.70 18.27 24.94
CA TRP A 556 -3.69 17.35 23.80
C TRP A 556 -2.28 16.88 23.41
N ALA A 557 -1.30 17.78 23.37
CA ALA A 557 0.10 17.42 23.08
C ALA A 557 0.69 16.52 24.18
N ALA A 558 0.31 16.76 25.44
CA ALA A 558 0.79 15.99 26.58
C ALA A 558 0.16 14.59 26.64
N GLU A 559 -1.15 14.50 26.37
CA GLU A 559 -1.89 13.24 26.28
C GLU A 559 -1.31 12.29 25.22
N ASN A 560 -0.82 12.84 24.11
CA ASN A 560 -0.26 12.06 22.98
C ASN A 560 1.29 11.98 22.99
N GLY A 561 1.96 12.53 24.02
CA GLY A 561 3.39 12.36 24.20
C GLY A 561 4.28 13.18 23.26
N HIS A 562 3.77 14.27 22.69
CA HIS A 562 4.48 15.09 21.71
C HIS A 562 5.43 16.11 22.36
N GLU A 563 6.56 15.62 22.88
CA GLU A 563 7.54 16.40 23.66
C GLU A 563 7.94 17.75 23.02
N ALA A 564 8.26 17.75 21.73
CA ALA A 564 8.69 18.97 21.05
C ALA A 564 7.58 20.01 20.92
N VAL A 565 6.33 19.56 20.69
CA VAL A 565 5.16 20.44 20.68
C VAL A 565 4.87 20.98 22.08
N VAL A 566 4.97 20.15 23.11
CA VAL A 566 4.83 20.58 24.51
C VAL A 566 5.81 21.71 24.81
N ARG A 567 7.10 21.55 24.43
CA ARG A 567 8.12 22.59 24.59
C ARG A 567 7.73 23.90 23.88
N LEU A 568 7.32 23.83 22.62
CA LEU A 568 6.89 25.02 21.85
C LEU A 568 5.71 25.75 22.50
N LEU A 569 4.72 25.01 23.01
CA LEU A 569 3.56 25.59 23.67
C LEU A 569 3.95 26.26 25.01
N LEU A 570 4.83 25.64 25.79
CA LEU A 570 5.36 26.23 27.04
C LEU A 570 6.18 27.50 26.77
N GLU A 571 7.02 27.49 25.73
CA GLU A 571 7.77 28.67 25.29
C GLU A 571 6.85 29.81 24.85
N ALA A 572 5.68 29.47 24.28
CA ALA A 572 4.62 30.43 23.93
C ALA A 572 3.73 30.84 25.12
N GLY A 573 4.04 30.41 26.34
CA GLY A 573 3.35 30.81 27.56
C GLY A 573 2.15 29.95 27.96
N ALA A 574 2.08 28.70 27.48
CA ALA A 574 1.03 27.77 27.90
C ALA A 574 1.07 27.50 29.41
N THR A 575 -0.10 27.44 30.04
CA THR A 575 -0.26 27.19 31.48
C THR A 575 -0.23 25.69 31.76
N VAL A 576 0.81 25.25 32.48
CA VAL A 576 1.09 23.82 32.79
C VAL A 576 -0.02 23.16 33.61
N ASP A 577 -0.63 23.91 34.54
CA ASP A 577 -1.61 23.41 35.50
C ASP A 577 -3.06 23.66 35.06
N THR A 578 -3.29 24.01 33.79
CA THR A 578 -4.65 24.20 33.29
C THR A 578 -5.44 22.90 33.39
N LYS A 579 -6.56 22.94 34.11
CA LYS A 579 -7.45 21.80 34.28
C LYS A 579 -8.54 21.73 33.22
N ASP A 580 -8.82 20.51 32.78
CA ASP A 580 -9.98 20.16 31.98
C ASP A 580 -11.24 19.98 32.84
N THR A 581 -12.35 19.55 32.25
CA THR A 581 -13.63 19.38 32.98
C THR A 581 -13.63 18.24 34.00
N ASP A 582 -12.66 17.33 33.92
CA ASP A 582 -12.47 16.21 34.83
C ASP A 582 -11.37 16.48 35.87
N ASP A 583 -11.00 17.76 36.06
CA ASP A 583 -9.92 18.20 36.95
C ASP A 583 -8.53 17.66 36.57
N ARG A 584 -8.34 17.10 35.36
CA ARG A 584 -7.05 16.57 34.89
C ARG A 584 -6.20 17.70 34.31
N THR A 585 -4.91 17.66 34.61
CA THR A 585 -3.89 18.54 34.03
C THR A 585 -3.17 17.87 32.86
N PRO A 586 -2.47 18.62 31.99
CA PRO A 586 -1.54 18.05 31.00
C PRO A 586 -0.62 16.97 31.59
N LEU A 587 -0.08 17.19 32.80
CA LEU A 587 0.76 16.22 33.50
C LEU A 587 0.00 14.93 33.85
N SER A 588 -1.27 15.04 34.29
CA SER A 588 -2.13 13.89 34.56
C SER A 588 -2.31 13.02 33.32
N TRP A 589 -2.58 13.64 32.16
CA TRP A 589 -2.75 12.94 30.89
C TRP A 589 -1.46 12.27 30.40
N ALA A 590 -0.32 12.98 30.47
CA ALA A 590 0.98 12.42 30.11
C ALA A 590 1.37 11.23 31.00
N ALA A 591 1.13 11.34 32.31
CA ALA A 591 1.41 10.26 33.26
C ALA A 591 0.52 9.04 33.05
N GLN A 592 -0.79 9.24 32.81
CA GLN A 592 -1.74 8.17 32.54
C GLN A 592 -1.37 7.37 31.28
N ASN A 593 -0.89 8.04 30.24
CA ASN A 593 -0.49 7.42 28.96
C ASN A 593 0.98 6.98 28.93
N GLY A 594 1.74 7.14 30.03
CA GLY A 594 3.11 6.64 30.14
C GLY A 594 4.16 7.47 29.37
N HIS A 595 3.88 8.73 29.06
CA HIS A 595 4.77 9.61 28.32
C HIS A 595 5.84 10.23 29.21
N GLU A 596 6.81 9.42 29.64
CA GLU A 596 7.85 9.81 30.62
C GLU A 596 8.62 11.09 30.24
N ALA A 597 8.93 11.28 28.95
CA ALA A 597 9.65 12.48 28.51
C ALA A 597 8.83 13.76 28.71
N VAL A 598 7.52 13.71 28.44
CA VAL A 598 6.60 14.83 28.68
C VAL A 598 6.37 15.04 30.18
N VAL A 599 6.25 13.96 30.97
CA VAL A 599 6.12 14.02 32.44
C VAL A 599 7.32 14.69 33.11
N ARG A 600 8.52 14.57 32.55
CA ARG A 600 9.70 15.28 33.06
C ARG A 600 9.76 16.75 32.65
N LEU A 601 9.03 17.12 31.60
CA LEU A 601 9.02 18.46 31.02
C LEU A 601 7.98 19.37 31.69
N LEU A 602 6.83 18.80 32.05
CA LEU A 602 5.75 19.43 32.83
C LEU A 602 6.02 19.26 34.33
#